data_AF-A0A068R887-F1
#
_entry.id   AF-A0A068R887-F1
#
_cell.length_a   1.000
_cell.length_b   1.000
_cell.length_c   1.000
_cell.angle_alpha   90.00
_cell.angle_beta   90.00
_cell.angle_gamma   90.00
#
_symmetry.space_group_name_H-M   'P 1'
#
loop_
_entity.id
_entity.type
_entity.pdbx_description
1 polymer ?
#
loop_
_entity_poly.entity_id
_entity_poly.type
_entity_poly.pdbx_seq_one_letter_code
_entity_poly.pdbx_strand_id
1 'polypeptide(L)'
;MCLVDIRGHGNSIGDKGTVSRPAIVWCDVDRIITELKTHFPAIRLHLLGHSSGAGMLINYFTQHKPAHKIDSLVLLAPELGPFATGVHRSNSLGRFADARQWPFMINALSGGVLFGHYPAVQLNFPEDGDEEMGKAVAIVKIKSVRHENYMRLIWIFNLKK
;
A
#
# COMPACT_ATOMS: atom_id res chain seq x y z
N MET A 1 19.93 -4.55 3.07
CA MET A 1 18.49 -4.41 2.75
C MET A 1 17.84 -3.67 3.90
N CYS A 2 17.00 -2.66 3.64
CA CYS A 2 16.29 -1.90 4.67
C CYS A 2 14.79 -2.15 4.50
N LEU A 3 14.14 -2.67 5.54
CA LEU A 3 12.70 -2.92 5.58
C LEU A 3 12.14 -2.13 6.77
N VAL A 4 11.12 -1.33 6.50
CA VAL A 4 10.51 -0.44 7.48
C VAL A 4 9.00 -0.57 7.37
N ASP A 5 8.34 -0.69 8.51
CA ASP A 5 6.88 -0.58 8.56
C ASP A 5 6.48 0.84 8.19
N ILE A 6 5.64 1.01 7.17
CA ILE A 6 5.06 2.31 6.84
C ILE A 6 4.20 2.75 8.03
N ARG A 7 4.12 4.06 8.30
CA ARG A 7 3.24 4.61 9.34
C ARG A 7 1.83 3.99 9.27
N GLY A 8 1.23 3.75 10.43
CA GLY A 8 -0.07 3.07 10.53
C GLY A 8 -0.03 1.56 10.23
N HIS A 9 1.13 0.96 10.00
CA HIS A 9 1.33 -0.49 9.84
C HIS A 9 2.29 -1.06 10.89
N GLY A 10 2.24 -2.38 11.09
CA GLY A 10 3.19 -3.14 11.90
C GLY A 10 3.48 -2.48 13.24
N ASN A 11 4.76 -2.28 13.54
CA ASN A 11 5.24 -1.62 14.76
C ASN A 11 5.42 -0.10 14.61
N SER A 12 5.21 0.45 13.42
CA SER A 12 5.26 1.90 13.22
C SER A 12 4.08 2.63 13.86
N ILE A 13 4.37 3.85 14.31
CA ILE A 13 3.40 4.73 14.98
C ILE A 13 2.29 5.23 14.04
N GLY A 14 1.28 5.85 14.63
CA GLY A 14 0.13 6.42 13.95
C GLY A 14 -1.10 5.49 13.96
N ASP A 15 -2.25 6.08 13.63
CA ASP A 15 -3.52 5.35 13.65
C ASP A 15 -3.48 4.18 12.68
N LYS A 16 -3.71 2.99 13.21
CA LYS A 16 -3.65 1.74 12.45
C LYS A 16 -4.53 1.78 11.20
N GLY A 17 -3.87 1.51 10.08
CA GLY A 17 -4.41 1.58 8.73
C GLY A 17 -4.64 2.99 8.21
N THR A 18 -4.28 4.07 8.90
CA THR A 18 -4.70 5.43 8.51
C THR A 18 -3.52 6.29 8.14
N VAL A 19 -3.72 7.13 7.12
CA VAL A 19 -2.89 8.30 6.91
C VAL A 19 -3.76 9.50 6.56
N SER A 20 -3.40 10.68 7.06
CA SER A 20 -4.17 11.90 6.83
C SER A 20 -4.01 12.47 5.43
N ARG A 21 -2.97 12.09 4.67
CA ARG A 21 -2.83 12.34 3.23
C ARG A 21 -1.78 11.39 2.62
N PRO A 22 -1.97 10.88 1.40
CA PRO A 22 -1.00 10.06 0.68
C PRO A 22 0.44 10.59 0.68
N ALA A 23 0.61 11.90 0.45
CA ALA A 23 1.92 12.55 0.36
C ALA A 23 2.81 12.35 1.58
N ILE A 24 2.23 12.14 2.76
CA ILE A 24 2.99 11.87 3.98
C ILE A 24 3.78 10.56 3.86
N VAL A 25 3.20 9.52 3.25
CA VAL A 25 3.89 8.23 3.08
C VAL A 25 5.09 8.40 2.14
N TRP A 26 4.96 9.22 1.10
CA TRP A 26 6.05 9.54 0.18
C TRP A 26 7.17 10.33 0.86
N CYS A 27 6.82 11.27 1.74
CA CYS A 27 7.81 11.97 2.57
C CYS A 27 8.57 11.01 3.50
N ASP A 28 7.92 9.95 4.02
CA ASP A 28 8.63 8.94 4.82
C ASP A 28 9.65 8.16 4.00
N VAL A 29 9.29 7.79 2.76
CA VAL A 29 10.20 7.14 1.82
C VAL A 29 11.41 8.04 1.54
N ASP A 30 11.18 9.33 1.24
CA ASP A 30 12.26 10.30 1.06
C ASP A 30 13.15 10.41 2.30
N ARG A 31 12.55 10.42 3.49
CA ARG A 31 13.28 10.53 4.76
C ARG A 31 14.21 9.34 4.94
N ILE A 32 13.70 8.11 4.79
CA ILE A 32 14.49 6.89 4.92
C ILE A 32 15.64 6.89 3.90
N ILE A 33 15.36 7.23 2.64
CA ILE A 33 16.38 7.27 1.58
C ILE A 33 17.44 8.33 1.88
N THR A 34 17.02 9.50 2.38
CA THR A 34 17.94 10.58 2.77
C THR A 34 18.87 10.12 3.89
N GLU A 35 18.34 9.49 4.94
CA GLU A 35 19.16 8.95 6.02
C GLU A 35 20.15 7.88 5.51
N LEU A 36 19.70 6.97 4.64
CA LEU A 36 20.59 5.97 4.02
C LEU A 36 21.72 6.62 3.22
N LYS A 37 21.45 7.68 2.46
CA LYS A 37 22.47 8.41 1.71
C LYS A 37 23.41 9.22 2.60
N THR A 38 22.92 9.78 3.70
CA THR A 38 23.76 10.46 4.68
C THR A 38 24.80 9.50 5.26
N HIS A 39 24.38 8.28 5.61
CA HIS A 39 25.28 7.26 6.16
C HIS A 39 26.11 6.54 5.08
N PHE A 40 25.61 6.44 3.86
CA PHE A 40 26.28 5.75 2.74
C PHE A 40 26.24 6.60 1.46
N PRO A 41 27.09 7.63 1.31
CA PRO A 41 26.97 8.61 0.23
C PRO A 41 27.04 8.04 -1.20
N ALA A 42 27.80 6.96 -1.40
CA ALA A 42 27.99 6.32 -2.70
C ALA A 42 27.03 5.14 -2.96
N ILE A 43 26.04 4.91 -2.09
CA ILE A 43 25.15 3.75 -2.22
C ILE A 43 24.27 3.86 -3.47
N ARG A 44 24.10 2.74 -4.16
CA ARG A 44 23.06 2.58 -5.19
C ARG A 44 21.72 2.30 -4.53
N LEU A 45 20.68 2.99 -4.98
CA LEU A 45 19.35 2.92 -4.39
C LEU A 45 18.43 2.07 -5.26
N HIS A 46 17.96 0.97 -4.69
CA HIS A 46 17.04 0.04 -5.34
C HIS A 46 15.78 -0.08 -4.49
N LEU A 47 14.62 0.24 -5.05
CA LEU A 47 13.34 0.12 -4.36
C LEU A 47 12.61 -1.12 -4.83
N LEU A 48 12.07 -1.89 -3.88
CA LEU A 48 11.26 -3.06 -4.15
C LEU A 48 9.89 -2.88 -3.50
N GLY A 49 8.84 -3.15 -4.25
CA GLY A 49 7.48 -3.19 -3.75
C GLY A 49 6.81 -4.52 -4.07
N HIS A 50 5.93 -4.96 -3.18
CA HIS A 50 5.02 -6.08 -3.39
C HIS A 50 3.58 -5.64 -3.17
N SER A 51 2.62 -6.12 -3.97
CA SER A 51 1.18 -5.86 -3.78
C SER A 51 0.88 -4.36 -3.60
N SER A 52 0.25 -3.96 -2.49
CA SER A 52 -0.01 -2.55 -2.16
C SER A 52 1.25 -1.69 -2.06
N GLY A 53 2.36 -2.24 -1.56
CA GLY A 53 3.62 -1.53 -1.46
C GLY A 53 4.19 -1.18 -2.83
N ALA A 54 4.00 -2.06 -3.82
CA ALA A 54 4.33 -1.75 -5.21
C ALA A 54 3.41 -0.67 -5.80
N GLY A 55 2.11 -0.74 -5.56
CA GLY A 55 1.16 0.32 -5.95
C GLY A 55 1.51 1.67 -5.31
N MET A 56 1.93 1.67 -4.04
CA MET A 56 2.43 2.86 -3.33
C MET A 56 3.67 3.43 -4.01
N LEU A 57 4.65 2.60 -4.39
CA LEU A 57 5.85 3.05 -5.10
C LEU A 57 5.54 3.59 -6.51
N ILE A 58 4.61 2.98 -7.25
CA ILE A 58 4.15 3.54 -8.54
C ILE A 58 3.61 4.96 -8.33
N ASN A 59 2.78 5.16 -7.31
CA ASN A 59 2.25 6.48 -6.99
C ASN A 59 3.35 7.45 -6.52
N TYR A 60 4.34 6.98 -5.75
CA TYR A 60 5.50 7.78 -5.36
C TYR A 60 6.26 8.33 -6.56
N PHE A 61 6.50 7.54 -7.61
CA PHE A 61 7.20 8.05 -8.80
C PHE A 61 6.34 8.91 -9.74
N THR A 62 5.01 8.77 -9.69
CA THR A 62 4.11 9.44 -10.64
C THR A 62 3.39 10.65 -10.06
N GLN A 63 3.33 10.79 -8.73
CA GLN A 63 2.60 11.84 -8.02
C GLN A 63 3.47 12.63 -7.06
N HIS A 64 4.68 12.14 -6.76
CA HIS A 64 5.67 12.81 -5.94
C HIS A 64 6.95 12.98 -6.75
N LYS A 65 7.76 13.96 -6.35
CA LYS A 65 9.10 14.14 -6.91
C LYS A 65 10.10 13.56 -5.91
N PRO A 66 10.67 12.37 -6.17
CA PRO A 66 11.66 11.75 -5.29
C PRO A 66 12.78 12.73 -4.94
N ALA A 67 13.15 12.81 -3.66
CA ALA A 67 14.24 13.66 -3.20
C ALA A 67 15.61 13.20 -3.74
N HIS A 68 15.73 11.92 -4.08
CA HIS A 68 16.94 11.31 -4.60
C HIS A 68 16.65 10.49 -5.85
N LYS A 69 17.63 10.45 -6.77
CA LYS A 69 17.61 9.52 -7.90
C LYS A 69 17.62 8.08 -7.38
N ILE A 70 16.73 7.26 -7.91
CA ILE A 70 16.63 5.83 -7.65
C ILE A 70 17.21 5.09 -8.86
N ASP A 71 18.11 4.13 -8.62
CA ASP A 71 18.83 3.39 -9.66
C ASP A 71 17.98 2.25 -10.23
N SER A 72 17.11 1.62 -9.43
CA SER A 72 16.12 0.68 -9.96
C SER A 72 14.84 0.59 -9.12
N LEU A 73 13.77 0.16 -9.79
CA LEU A 73 12.47 -0.14 -9.20
C LEU A 73 12.05 -1.57 -9.56
N VAL A 74 11.82 -2.41 -8.57
CA VAL A 74 11.35 -3.79 -8.71
C VAL A 74 9.93 -3.90 -8.17
N LEU A 75 9.01 -4.40 -8.99
CA LEU A 75 7.58 -4.50 -8.66
C LEU A 75 7.14 -5.96 -8.72
N LEU A 76 6.68 -6.49 -7.60
CA LEU A 76 6.17 -7.85 -7.48
C LEU A 76 4.66 -7.81 -7.28
N ALA A 77 3.90 -8.39 -8.22
CA ALA A 77 2.44 -8.43 -8.19
C ALA A 77 1.81 -7.07 -7.79
N PRO A 78 2.10 -5.96 -8.50
CA PRO A 78 1.67 -4.63 -8.09
C PRO A 78 0.16 -4.52 -8.05
N GLU A 79 -0.36 -3.90 -6.99
CA GLU A 79 -1.77 -3.50 -6.94
C GLU A 79 -1.99 -2.26 -7.81
N LEU A 80 -2.65 -2.46 -8.96
CA LEU A 80 -2.88 -1.44 -9.97
C LEU A 80 -4.23 -0.71 -9.82
N GLY A 81 -5.04 -1.09 -8.83
CA GLY A 81 -6.34 -0.49 -8.57
C GLY A 81 -7.52 -1.22 -9.23
N PRO A 82 -8.75 -0.93 -8.80
CA PRO A 82 -9.96 -1.61 -9.26
C PRO A 82 -10.27 -1.33 -10.73
N PHE A 83 -9.71 -0.25 -11.30
CA PHE A 83 -9.94 0.15 -12.68
C PHE A 83 -8.91 -0.41 -13.68
N ALA A 84 -7.93 -1.19 -13.20
CA ALA A 84 -6.95 -1.84 -14.07
C ALA A 84 -7.60 -3.06 -14.75
N THR A 85 -8.13 -2.89 -15.95
CA THR A 85 -8.74 -3.96 -16.74
C THR A 85 -7.67 -4.93 -17.28
N GLY A 86 -8.01 -6.22 -17.40
CA GLY A 86 -7.14 -7.24 -17.99
C GLY A 86 -6.00 -7.78 -17.11
N VAL A 87 -5.75 -7.18 -15.94
CA VAL A 87 -4.74 -7.66 -14.97
C VAL A 87 -5.35 -8.47 -13.82
N HIS A 88 -6.64 -8.25 -13.51
CA HIS A 88 -7.35 -8.96 -12.46
C HIS A 88 -7.73 -10.37 -12.92
N ARG A 89 -7.22 -11.40 -12.22
CA ARG A 89 -7.54 -12.80 -12.50
C ARG A 89 -8.73 -13.23 -11.66
N SER A 90 -9.80 -13.70 -12.30
CA SER A 90 -11.02 -14.16 -11.62
C SER A 90 -10.88 -15.56 -11.00
N ASN A 91 -9.92 -16.36 -11.45
CA ASN A 91 -9.82 -17.78 -11.14
C ASN A 91 -8.40 -18.16 -10.70
N SER A 92 -8.11 -17.97 -9.41
CA SER A 92 -6.87 -18.46 -8.78
C SER A 92 -7.23 -19.56 -7.78
N LEU A 93 -6.66 -20.76 -7.98
CA LEU A 93 -6.75 -21.84 -6.99
C LEU A 93 -6.04 -21.38 -5.69
N GLY A 94 -6.80 -21.30 -4.59
CA GLY A 94 -6.31 -20.78 -3.31
C GLY A 94 -6.20 -19.25 -3.30
N ARG A 95 -7.29 -18.54 -2.99
CA ARG A 95 -7.25 -17.07 -2.82
C ARG A 95 -6.57 -16.75 -1.49
N PHE A 96 -5.35 -16.21 -1.53
CA PHE A 96 -4.67 -15.66 -0.35
C PHE A 96 -5.48 -14.55 0.33
N ALA A 97 -6.25 -13.79 -0.46
CA ALA A 97 -7.07 -12.71 0.06
C ALA A 97 -8.41 -12.60 -0.70
N ASP A 98 -9.46 -12.30 0.06
CA ASP A 98 -10.77 -11.92 -0.46
C ASP A 98 -10.97 -10.41 -0.29
N ALA A 99 -11.04 -9.71 -1.42
CA ALA A 99 -11.24 -8.27 -1.47
C ALA A 99 -12.63 -7.93 -2.02
N ARG A 100 -13.45 -7.23 -1.22
CA ARG A 100 -14.72 -6.63 -1.68
C ARG A 100 -14.39 -5.37 -2.45
N GLN A 101 -14.64 -5.32 -3.75
CA GLN A 101 -14.23 -4.17 -4.58
C GLN A 101 -15.09 -2.91 -4.38
N TRP A 102 -16.38 -3.05 -4.06
CA TRP A 102 -17.31 -1.92 -3.98
C TRP A 102 -16.94 -0.82 -2.96
N PRO A 103 -16.40 -1.10 -1.74
CA PRO A 103 -16.02 -0.05 -0.79
C PRO A 103 -14.88 0.80 -1.34
N PHE A 104 -13.94 0.20 -2.09
CA PHE A 104 -12.88 0.93 -2.76
C PHE A 104 -13.45 1.88 -3.81
N MET A 105 -14.41 1.42 -4.61
CA MET A 105 -15.07 2.23 -5.64
C MET A 105 -15.83 3.41 -5.03
N ILE A 106 -16.64 3.20 -3.98
CA ILE A 106 -17.39 4.30 -3.35
C ILE A 106 -16.46 5.26 -2.62
N ASN A 107 -15.46 4.74 -1.90
CA ASN A 107 -14.46 5.59 -1.26
C ASN A 107 -13.76 6.47 -2.31
N ALA A 108 -13.35 5.85 -3.40
CA ALA A 108 -12.75 6.52 -4.53
C ALA A 108 -13.69 7.64 -5.05
N LEU A 109 -14.90 7.30 -5.47
CA LEU A 109 -15.85 8.29 -6.00
C LEU A 109 -16.21 9.42 -5.02
N SER A 110 -16.23 9.13 -3.71
CA SER A 110 -16.50 10.12 -2.66
C SER A 110 -15.30 11.02 -2.33
N GLY A 111 -14.15 10.84 -2.97
CA GLY A 111 -12.93 11.56 -2.62
C GLY A 111 -12.39 11.19 -1.23
N GLY A 112 -12.65 9.97 -0.76
CA GLY A 112 -12.17 9.46 0.52
C GLY A 112 -13.09 9.72 1.72
N VAL A 113 -14.28 10.30 1.51
CA VAL A 113 -15.22 10.65 2.59
C VAL A 113 -16.02 9.44 3.08
N LEU A 114 -16.44 8.56 2.17
CA LEU A 114 -17.27 7.40 2.48
C LEU A 114 -16.43 6.12 2.50
N PHE A 115 -16.79 5.16 3.35
CA PHE A 115 -16.20 3.81 3.43
C PHE A 115 -14.67 3.78 3.62
N GLY A 116 -14.06 4.88 4.04
CA GLY A 116 -12.62 4.96 4.27
C GLY A 116 -12.16 4.20 5.51
N HIS A 117 -13.04 3.52 6.25
CA HIS A 117 -12.69 2.68 7.40
C HIS A 117 -13.33 1.29 7.28
N TYR A 118 -13.80 0.93 6.09
CA TYR A 118 -14.56 -0.31 5.89
C TYR A 118 -13.62 -1.53 5.79
N PRO A 119 -13.87 -2.63 6.50
CA PRO A 119 -13.11 -3.87 6.32
C PRO A 119 -13.47 -4.50 4.97
N ALA A 120 -12.59 -4.35 3.97
CA ALA A 120 -12.85 -4.84 2.62
C ALA A 120 -11.83 -5.85 2.11
N VAL A 121 -10.76 -6.15 2.84
CA VAL A 121 -9.86 -7.25 2.50
C VAL A 121 -9.80 -8.22 3.67
N GLN A 122 -9.97 -9.51 3.38
CA GLN A 122 -9.77 -10.59 4.34
C GLN A 122 -8.62 -11.45 3.83
N LEU A 123 -7.69 -11.80 4.71
CA LEU A 123 -6.60 -12.71 4.38
C LEU A 123 -6.95 -14.12 4.82
N ASN A 124 -6.74 -15.07 3.92
CA ASN A 124 -7.02 -16.48 4.12
C ASN A 124 -5.70 -17.19 4.42
N PHE A 125 -5.38 -17.33 5.71
CA PHE A 125 -4.28 -18.16 6.17
C PHE A 125 -4.76 -19.60 6.41
N PRO A 126 -3.98 -20.63 6.05
CA PRO A 126 -4.31 -22.02 6.38
C PRO A 126 -4.27 -22.24 7.90
N GLU A 127 -5.17 -23.09 8.41
CA GLU A 127 -5.37 -23.35 9.86
C GLU A 127 -4.19 -24.11 10.50
N ASP A 128 -3.27 -24.65 9.68
CA ASP A 128 -2.23 -25.59 10.10
C ASP A 128 -0.94 -24.92 10.61
N GLY A 129 -0.91 -23.58 10.72
CA GLY A 129 0.21 -22.83 11.29
C GLY A 129 -0.27 -22.02 12.49
N ASP A 130 0.13 -22.45 13.69
CA ASP A 130 -0.16 -21.85 15.01
C ASP A 130 -1.62 -21.40 15.21
N GLU A 131 -2.36 -22.07 16.11
CA GLU A 131 -3.78 -21.77 16.46
C GLU A 131 -4.08 -20.27 16.78
N GLU A 132 -3.06 -19.43 16.96
CA GLU A 132 -3.15 -17.97 17.12
C GLU A 132 -3.33 -17.16 15.81
N MET A 133 -3.18 -17.73 14.61
CA MET A 133 -3.25 -17.01 13.31
C MET A 133 -4.63 -17.04 12.62
N GLY A 134 -5.71 -17.10 13.39
CA GLY A 134 -7.07 -17.01 12.87
C GLY A 134 -7.31 -15.74 12.02
N LYS A 135 -7.89 -15.93 10.82
CA LYS A 135 -8.48 -14.93 9.89
C LYS A 135 -8.15 -13.45 10.19
N ALA A 136 -7.07 -12.93 9.62
CA ALA A 136 -6.77 -11.50 9.70
C ALA A 136 -7.63 -10.69 8.72
N VAL A 137 -8.29 -9.63 9.22
CA VAL A 137 -9.08 -8.71 8.40
C VAL A 137 -8.31 -7.41 8.19
N ALA A 138 -8.04 -7.09 6.93
CA ALA A 138 -7.46 -5.83 6.53
C ALA A 138 -8.55 -4.76 6.31
N ILE A 139 -8.49 -3.71 7.14
CA ILE A 139 -9.33 -2.52 6.99
C ILE A 139 -8.83 -1.71 5.81
N VAL A 140 -9.77 -1.34 4.94
CA VAL A 140 -9.50 -0.44 3.83
C VAL A 140 -9.56 0.99 4.34
N LYS A 141 -8.43 1.65 4.20
CA LYS A 141 -8.30 3.08 4.47
C LYS A 141 -7.59 3.74 3.32
N ILE A 142 -8.43 4.26 2.45
CA ILE A 142 -8.03 5.06 1.31
C ILE A 142 -8.38 6.50 1.66
N LYS A 143 -7.40 7.39 1.53
CA LYS A 143 -7.68 8.80 1.38
C LYS A 143 -7.33 9.20 -0.05
N SER A 144 -8.36 9.44 -0.86
CA SER A 144 -8.20 9.89 -2.24
C SER A 144 -7.58 11.29 -2.26
N VAL A 145 -6.66 11.52 -3.20
CA VAL A 145 -6.26 12.86 -3.62
C VAL A 145 -6.89 13.10 -4.98
N ARG A 146 -7.73 14.14 -5.07
CA ARG A 146 -8.39 14.55 -6.30
C ARG A 146 -7.34 15.30 -7.15
N HIS A 147 -6.93 14.73 -8.28
CA HIS A 147 -6.28 15.49 -9.36
C HIS A 147 -6.84 15.01 -10.71
N GLU A 148 -6.97 15.97 -11.62
CA GLU A 148 -8.08 16.17 -12.56
C GLU A 148 -8.43 15.08 -13.57
N ASN A 149 -7.81 13.89 -13.60
CA ASN A 149 -8.16 12.89 -14.63
C ASN A 149 -8.14 11.42 -14.19
N TYR A 150 -7.74 11.07 -12.95
CA TYR A 150 -7.75 9.68 -12.49
C TYR A 150 -7.91 9.56 -10.97
N MET A 151 -8.82 8.67 -10.54
CA MET A 151 -8.92 8.22 -9.16
C MET A 151 -7.81 7.20 -8.88
N ARG A 152 -6.89 7.49 -7.95
CA ARG A 152 -5.68 6.68 -7.70
C ARG A 152 -5.55 6.32 -6.22
N LEU A 153 -5.40 5.02 -5.95
CA LEU A 153 -5.48 4.43 -4.61
C LEU A 153 -4.08 4.17 -4.06
N ILE A 154 -3.82 4.64 -2.84
CA ILE A 154 -2.79 4.03 -1.98
C ILE A 154 -3.49 3.04 -1.08
N TRP A 155 -3.03 1.80 -1.14
CA TRP A 155 -3.54 0.70 -0.35
C TRP A 155 -2.74 0.61 0.94
N ILE A 156 -3.41 0.81 2.07
CA ILE A 156 -2.83 0.73 3.41
C ILE A 156 -3.53 -0.46 4.07
N PHE A 157 -2.79 -1.54 4.30
CA PHE A 157 -3.33 -2.76 4.89
C PHE A 157 -3.02 -2.79 6.38
N ASN A 158 -4.04 -2.75 7.23
CA ASN A 158 -3.81 -3.02 8.64
C ASN A 158 -4.17 -4.46 8.98
N LEU A 159 -3.18 -5.26 9.37
CA LEU A 159 -3.44 -6.51 10.07
C LEU A 159 -3.91 -6.15 11.48
N LYS A 160 -5.22 -6.14 11.69
CA LYS A 160 -5.75 -6.23 13.05
C LYS A 160 -5.79 -7.70 13.42
N LYS A 161 -5.13 -8.03 14.54
CA LYS A 161 -5.49 -9.18 15.37
C LYS A 161 -6.93 -9.00 15.82
#